data_AF-A0A6B2G7P9-F1
#
_entry.id   AF-A0A6B2G7P9-F1
#
_cell.length_a   1.000
_cell.length_b   1.000
_cell.length_c   1.000
_cell.angle_alpha   90.00
_cell.angle_beta   90.00
_cell.angle_gamma   90.00
#
_symmetry.space_group_name_H-M   'P 1'
#
loop_
_entity.id
_entity.type
_entity.pdbx_description
1 polymer ?
#
loop_
_entity_poly.entity_id
_entity_poly.type
_entity_poly.pdbx_seq_one_letter_code
_entity_poly.pdbx_strand_id
1 'polypeptide(L)'
;FYDYIVNSEQKKLCNSNKIGKIFILDDFESLEYDLLKQNNCRILGPTCVLDIFDRCLSLNTFKITGVYSLSLFKAIVVFSGFERERKSELSRLTKLAHHMGARVKLEINKSVTHLVACDVNSSLYEDSIGLGIDVVGVDWLYHCWQQRHDALFCGTNSEITSMFRVKPFTGLSIAFYAFKGS
;
A
#
# COMPACT_ATOMS: atom_id res chain seq x y z
N PHE A 1 5.49 -16.48 24.20
CA PHE A 1 5.47 -15.27 25.03
C PHE A 1 5.16 -14.07 24.16
N TYR A 2 3.89 -13.90 23.78
CA TYR A 2 3.40 -12.66 23.19
C TYR A 2 2.29 -12.20 24.13
N ASP A 3 2.58 -11.17 24.93
CA ASP A 3 1.60 -10.61 25.86
C ASP A 3 0.58 -9.81 25.06
N TYR A 4 -0.66 -10.28 25.08
CA TYR A 4 -1.83 -9.57 24.59
C TYR A 4 -2.21 -8.54 25.66
N ILE A 5 -1.78 -7.28 25.50
CA ILE A 5 -1.97 -6.26 26.53
C ILE A 5 -3.21 -5.41 26.25
N VAL A 6 -4.18 -5.51 27.16
CA VAL A 6 -5.48 -4.82 27.16
C VAL A 6 -5.32 -3.33 27.53
N ASN A 7 -6.18 -2.48 26.93
CA ASN A 7 -6.20 -1.02 26.86
C ASN A 7 -5.68 -0.16 28.05
N SER A 8 -5.71 -0.62 29.31
CA SER A 8 -5.24 0.18 30.45
C SER A 8 -3.72 0.18 30.64
N GLU A 9 -3.01 -0.81 30.09
CA GLU A 9 -1.56 -0.95 30.20
C GLU A 9 -0.77 -0.30 29.05
N GLN A 10 -1.44 0.02 27.93
CA GLN A 10 -0.84 0.63 26.73
C GLN A 10 -0.14 1.97 27.01
N LYS A 11 -0.71 2.82 27.88
CA LYS A 11 -0.09 4.10 28.29
C LYS A 11 1.18 3.93 29.13
N LYS A 12 1.28 2.85 29.94
CA LYS A 12 2.48 2.54 30.72
C LYS A 12 3.57 1.90 29.87
N LEU A 13 3.19 1.13 28.86
CA LEU A 13 4.13 0.38 28.02
C LEU A 13 5.01 1.28 27.14
N CYS A 14 4.46 2.38 26.61
CA CYS A 14 5.21 3.40 25.84
C CYS A 14 6.32 4.10 26.64
N ASN A 15 6.21 4.14 27.98
CA ASN A 15 7.18 4.74 28.89
C ASN A 15 8.26 3.76 29.40
N SER A 16 8.14 2.47 29.07
CA SER A 16 9.14 1.45 29.39
C SER A 16 10.05 1.17 28.18
N ASN A 17 11.30 0.77 28.44
CA ASN A 17 12.38 0.62 27.46
C ASN A 17 11.90 0.06 26.09
N LYS A 18 11.98 0.87 25.03
CA LYS A 18 11.44 0.61 23.68
C LYS A 18 12.27 -0.37 22.85
N ILE A 19 13.48 -0.71 23.31
CA ILE A 19 14.45 -1.48 22.53
C ILE A 19 13.94 -2.92 22.34
N GLY A 20 13.73 -3.31 21.09
CA GLY A 20 13.40 -4.69 20.71
C GLY A 20 11.91 -5.09 20.82
N LYS A 21 11.02 -4.19 21.23
CA LYS A 21 9.58 -4.49 21.34
C LYS A 21 8.85 -4.31 20.00
N ILE A 22 7.94 -5.25 19.69
CA ILE A 22 7.01 -5.19 18.56
C ILE A 22 5.60 -5.18 19.13
N PHE A 23 4.78 -4.24 18.67
CA PHE A 23 3.38 -4.09 19.06
C PHE A 23 2.51 -4.70 17.96
N ILE A 24 1.57 -5.55 18.36
CA ILE A 24 0.58 -6.11 17.44
C ILE A 24 -0.72 -5.33 17.66
N LEU A 25 -1.28 -4.78 16.58
CA LEU A 25 -2.49 -3.97 16.63
C LEU A 25 -3.41 -4.33 15.46
N ASP A 26 -4.67 -4.62 15.76
CA ASP A 26 -5.69 -5.06 14.81
C ASP A 26 -6.44 -3.91 14.12
N ASP A 27 -6.26 -2.67 14.59
CA ASP A 27 -6.80 -1.45 13.98
C ASP A 27 -5.72 -0.37 13.79
N PHE A 28 -5.40 -0.05 12.54
CA PHE A 28 -4.42 1.00 12.19
C PHE A 28 -5.06 2.38 12.01
N GLU A 29 -6.35 2.51 12.26
CA GLU A 29 -7.09 3.78 12.25
C GLU A 29 -7.38 4.27 13.69
N SER A 30 -6.90 3.52 14.69
CA SER A 30 -7.14 3.79 16.11
C SER A 30 -6.21 4.87 16.69
N LEU A 31 -6.62 5.46 17.81
CA LEU A 31 -5.80 6.44 18.54
C LEU A 31 -4.49 5.81 19.06
N GLU A 32 -4.55 4.54 19.44
CA GLU A 32 -3.41 3.74 19.89
C GLU A 32 -2.36 3.60 18.79
N TYR A 33 -2.79 3.35 17.55
CA TYR A 33 -1.90 3.32 16.40
C TYR A 33 -1.15 4.64 16.26
N ASP A 34 -1.88 5.77 16.28
CA ASP A 34 -1.29 7.10 16.17
C ASP A 34 -0.29 7.38 17.30
N LEU A 35 -0.63 7.03 18.53
CA LEU A 35 0.26 7.18 19.70
C LEU A 35 1.54 6.34 19.55
N LEU A 36 1.42 5.07 19.18
CA LEU A 36 2.57 4.18 18.96
C LEU A 36 3.44 4.67 17.81
N LYS A 37 2.81 5.14 16.73
CA LYS A 37 3.49 5.65 15.54
C LYS A 37 4.27 6.93 15.86
N GLN A 38 3.67 7.89 16.57
CA GLN A 38 4.34 9.11 17.05
C GLN A 38 5.55 8.79 17.94
N ASN A 39 5.49 7.66 18.65
CA ASN A 39 6.56 7.18 19.52
C ASN A 39 7.66 6.38 18.81
N ASN A 40 7.62 6.28 17.47
CA ASN A 40 8.50 5.46 16.65
C ASN A 40 8.50 3.97 17.06
N CYS A 41 7.39 3.47 17.61
CA CYS A 41 7.26 2.06 17.94
C CYS A 41 7.12 1.22 16.67
N ARG A 42 7.56 -0.04 16.76
CA ARG A 42 7.39 -1.02 15.69
C ARG A 42 6.04 -1.68 15.83
N ILE A 43 5.17 -1.48 14.84
CA ILE A 43 3.79 -1.94 14.85
C ILE A 43 3.58 -2.93 13.70
N LEU A 44 2.97 -4.07 13.97
CA LEU A 44 2.51 -5.05 12.99
C LEU A 44 1.01 -5.29 13.16
N GLY A 45 0.33 -5.61 12.07
CA GLY A 45 -1.03 -6.17 12.12
C GLY A 45 -1.01 -7.67 12.39
N PRO A 46 -2.11 -8.25 12.90
CA PRO A 46 -2.23 -9.69 13.08
C PRO A 46 -1.95 -10.47 11.79
N THR A 47 -2.51 -10.01 10.66
CA THR A 47 -2.31 -10.64 9.34
C THR A 47 -0.84 -10.67 8.95
N CYS A 48 -0.10 -9.58 9.16
CA CYS A 48 1.33 -9.51 8.86
C CYS A 48 2.13 -10.54 9.67
N VAL A 49 1.77 -10.78 10.94
CA VAL A 49 2.44 -11.79 11.76
C VAL A 49 2.22 -13.20 11.20
N LEU A 50 1.00 -13.51 10.77
CA LEU A 50 0.67 -14.77 10.10
C LEU A 50 1.43 -14.92 8.78
N ASP A 51 1.38 -13.89 7.93
CA ASP A 51 2.10 -13.82 6.66
C ASP A 51 3.61 -14.04 6.83
N ILE A 52 4.23 -13.44 7.85
CA ILE A 52 5.65 -13.60 8.16
C ILE A 52 5.96 -15.05 8.53
N PHE A 53 5.11 -15.66 9.35
CA PHE A 53 5.25 -17.05 9.77
C PHE A 53 5.15 -18.00 8.58
N ASP A 54 4.07 -17.89 7.80
CA ASP A 54 3.81 -18.77 6.65
C ASP A 54 4.89 -18.66 5.58
N ARG A 55 5.42 -17.45 5.35
CA ARG A 55 6.47 -17.19 4.36
C ARG A 55 7.89 -17.39 4.90
N CYS A 56 8.05 -17.87 6.14
CA CYS A 56 9.35 -18.06 6.82
C CYS A 56 10.23 -16.79 6.80
N LEU A 57 9.63 -15.61 6.95
CA LEU A 57 10.33 -14.33 6.94
C LEU A 57 10.86 -13.97 8.32
N SER A 58 11.88 -13.11 8.38
CA SER A 58 12.30 -12.52 9.64
C SER A 58 11.28 -11.46 10.08
N LEU A 59 11.02 -11.36 11.38
CA LEU A 59 10.30 -10.20 11.92
C LEU A 59 10.99 -8.90 11.51
N ASN A 60 12.32 -8.87 11.29
CA ASN A 60 13.12 -7.71 10.86
C ASN A 60 13.08 -7.40 9.35
N THR A 61 12.28 -8.11 8.56
CA THR A 61 12.21 -7.94 7.10
C THR A 61 11.83 -6.50 6.69
N PHE A 62 10.91 -5.88 7.42
CA PHE A 62 10.39 -4.56 7.07
C PHE A 62 11.03 -3.47 7.95
N LYS A 63 11.65 -2.50 7.28
CA LYS A 63 12.16 -1.25 7.88
C LYS A 63 11.09 -0.18 8.10
N ILE A 64 9.93 -0.35 7.45
CA ILE A 64 8.80 0.57 7.57
C ILE A 64 8.08 0.31 8.90
N THR A 65 7.71 1.38 9.60
CA THR A 65 6.93 1.30 10.83
C THR A 65 5.45 1.17 10.49
N GLY A 66 4.76 0.14 11.01
CA GLY A 66 3.33 -0.09 10.75
C GLY A 66 3.09 -0.87 9.46
N VAL A 67 3.17 -2.21 9.52
CA VAL A 67 2.79 -3.11 8.43
C VAL A 67 1.65 -4.01 8.92
N TYR A 68 0.46 -3.86 8.36
CA TYR A 68 -0.75 -4.58 8.76
C TYR A 68 -0.83 -5.98 8.15
N SER A 69 -0.60 -6.09 6.84
CA SER A 69 -0.62 -7.34 6.06
C SER A 69 0.52 -7.32 5.04
N LEU A 70 0.82 -8.47 4.43
CA LEU A 70 1.76 -8.57 3.32
C LEU A 70 1.04 -8.77 1.97
N SER A 71 -0.18 -8.26 1.85
CA SER A 71 -1.02 -8.38 0.65
C SER A 71 -0.37 -7.76 -0.59
N LEU A 72 0.51 -6.77 -0.42
CA LEU A 72 1.32 -6.15 -1.47
C LEU A 72 2.82 -6.45 -1.31
N PHE A 73 3.16 -7.62 -0.77
CA PHE A 73 4.55 -8.05 -0.63
C PHE A 73 5.30 -7.99 -1.96
N LYS A 74 6.53 -7.47 -1.91
CA LYS A 74 7.42 -7.25 -3.07
C LYS A 74 6.89 -6.25 -4.11
N ALA A 75 5.70 -5.67 -3.94
CA ALA A 75 5.27 -4.57 -4.78
C ALA A 75 6.20 -3.36 -4.59
N ILE A 76 6.69 -2.84 -5.70
CA ILE A 76 7.36 -1.53 -5.79
C ILE A 76 6.41 -0.64 -6.59
N VAL A 77 5.87 0.37 -5.92
CA VAL A 77 4.81 1.25 -6.40
C VAL A 77 5.35 2.65 -6.67
N VAL A 78 4.91 3.23 -7.79
CA VAL A 78 5.04 4.67 -8.08
C VAL A 78 3.63 5.22 -8.28
N PHE A 79 3.41 6.47 -7.84
CA PHE A 79 2.14 7.16 -8.01
C PHE A 79 2.24 8.20 -9.13
N SER A 80 1.19 8.36 -9.93
CA SER A 80 1.10 9.40 -10.96
C SER A 80 -0.29 10.04 -11.03
N GLY A 81 -0.36 11.26 -11.55
CA GLY A 81 -1.61 12.02 -11.69
C GLY A 81 -2.10 12.70 -10.40
N PHE A 82 -1.21 12.93 -9.42
CA PHE A 82 -1.60 13.61 -8.16
C PHE A 82 -1.17 15.08 -8.18
N GLU A 83 -2.09 15.96 -8.58
CA GLU A 83 -1.93 17.41 -8.53
C GLU A 83 -1.79 17.94 -7.08
N ARG A 84 -1.40 19.21 -6.92
CA ARG A 84 -1.07 19.79 -5.60
C ARG A 84 -2.24 19.71 -4.62
N GLU A 85 -3.46 19.85 -5.13
CA GLU A 85 -4.73 19.80 -4.41
C GLU A 85 -4.99 18.39 -3.82
N ARG A 86 -4.44 17.34 -4.44
CA ARG A 86 -4.60 15.93 -4.03
C ARG A 86 -3.46 15.40 -3.16
N LYS A 87 -2.61 16.27 -2.59
CA LYS A 87 -1.46 15.86 -1.75
C LYS A 87 -1.87 15.06 -0.51
N SER A 88 -2.99 15.36 0.12
CA SER A 88 -3.51 14.63 1.27
C SER A 88 -3.90 13.19 0.90
N GLU A 89 -4.53 13.03 -0.26
CA GLU A 89 -4.89 11.73 -0.83
C GLU A 89 -3.65 10.90 -1.15
N LEU A 90 -2.65 11.49 -1.82
CA LEU A 90 -1.37 10.82 -2.10
C LEU A 90 -0.69 10.31 -0.82
N SER A 91 -0.71 11.12 0.25
CA SER A 91 -0.18 10.73 1.56
C SER A 91 -0.93 9.52 2.14
N ARG A 92 -2.26 9.51 2.02
CA ARG A 92 -3.11 8.38 2.47
C ARG A 92 -2.83 7.11 1.66
N LEU A 93 -2.77 7.21 0.33
CA LEU A 93 -2.46 6.06 -0.54
C LEU A 93 -1.06 5.50 -0.28
N THR A 94 -0.07 6.37 -0.05
CA THR A 94 1.29 5.97 0.34
C THR A 94 1.28 5.20 1.66
N LYS A 95 0.51 5.67 2.66
CA LYS A 95 0.33 4.95 3.94
C LYS A 95 -0.30 3.58 3.73
N LEU A 96 -1.38 3.48 2.94
CA LEU A 96 -2.04 2.20 2.65
C LEU A 96 -1.09 1.21 1.97
N ALA A 97 -0.35 1.65 0.95
CA ALA A 97 0.65 0.82 0.28
C ALA A 97 1.69 0.27 1.28
N HIS A 98 2.19 1.13 2.17
CA HIS A 98 3.12 0.73 3.23
C HIS A 98 2.50 -0.23 4.25
N HIS A 99 1.25 -0.01 4.65
CA HIS A 99 0.55 -0.92 5.58
C HIS A 99 0.32 -2.30 4.98
N MET A 100 0.29 -2.44 3.65
CA MET A 100 0.19 -3.72 2.97
C MET A 100 1.55 -4.31 2.53
N GLY A 101 2.66 -3.73 3.02
CA GLY A 101 4.00 -4.26 2.79
C GLY A 101 4.67 -3.83 1.48
N ALA A 102 4.08 -2.89 0.73
CA ALA A 102 4.68 -2.35 -0.49
C ALA A 102 5.80 -1.33 -0.19
N ARG A 103 6.72 -1.23 -1.15
CA ARG A 103 7.71 -0.15 -1.20
C ARG A 103 7.22 0.92 -2.16
N VAL A 104 7.29 2.18 -1.75
CA VAL A 104 6.92 3.32 -2.61
C VAL A 104 8.19 4.02 -3.09
N LYS A 105 8.24 4.35 -4.38
CA LYS A 105 9.31 5.12 -5.02
C LYS A 105 8.74 6.41 -5.62
N LEU A 106 9.61 7.41 -5.77
CA LEU A 106 9.27 8.66 -6.44
C LEU A 106 9.46 8.57 -7.96
N GLU A 107 10.43 7.77 -8.41
CA GLU A 107 10.81 7.68 -9.81
C GLU A 107 10.58 6.29 -10.38
N ILE A 108 10.11 6.27 -11.63
CA ILE A 108 9.91 5.04 -12.39
C ILE A 108 11.24 4.48 -12.90
N ASN A 109 11.39 3.16 -12.85
CA ASN A 109 12.52 2.42 -13.41
C ASN A 109 12.14 0.95 -13.52
N LYS A 110 13.02 0.12 -14.09
CA LYS A 110 12.80 -1.33 -14.30
C LYS A 110 12.51 -2.16 -13.05
N SER A 111 12.76 -1.65 -11.85
CA SER A 111 12.42 -2.37 -10.61
C SER A 111 11.02 -2.05 -10.10
N VAL A 112 10.36 -1.03 -10.64
CA VAL A 112 8.98 -0.72 -10.31
C VAL A 112 8.10 -1.81 -10.89
N THR A 113 7.12 -2.25 -10.11
CA THR A 113 6.20 -3.33 -10.48
C THR A 113 4.83 -2.80 -10.87
N HIS A 114 4.38 -1.73 -10.22
CA HIS A 114 3.04 -1.17 -10.40
C HIS A 114 3.13 0.36 -10.44
N LEU A 115 2.45 0.96 -11.42
CA LEU A 115 2.12 2.38 -11.44
C LEU A 115 0.67 2.52 -10.96
N VAL A 116 0.45 3.27 -9.87
CA VAL A 116 -0.89 3.64 -9.41
C VAL A 116 -1.20 5.02 -9.97
N ALA A 117 -2.10 5.06 -10.95
CA ALA A 117 -2.42 6.27 -11.70
C ALA A 117 -3.82 6.79 -11.35
N CYS A 118 -3.93 8.10 -11.12
CA CYS A 118 -5.21 8.79 -10.98
C CYS A 118 -5.78 9.20 -12.36
N ASP A 119 -4.91 9.47 -13.32
CA ASP A 119 -5.23 9.82 -14.71
C ASP A 119 -4.18 9.22 -15.67
N VAL A 120 -4.49 9.20 -16.98
CA VAL A 120 -3.59 8.66 -18.02
C VAL A 120 -2.70 9.73 -18.67
N ASN A 121 -2.78 10.99 -18.22
CA ASN A 121 -2.18 12.14 -18.90
C ASN A 121 -0.69 12.37 -18.54
N SER A 122 -0.06 11.42 -17.87
CA SER A 122 1.32 11.56 -17.38
C SER A 122 2.30 10.83 -18.28
N SER A 123 3.51 11.39 -18.49
CA SER A 123 4.61 10.70 -19.18
C SER A 123 4.96 9.35 -18.51
N LEU A 124 4.72 9.25 -17.20
CA LEU A 124 4.90 8.01 -16.44
C LEU A 124 3.98 6.88 -16.93
N TYR A 125 2.80 7.18 -17.49
CA TYR A 125 1.91 6.18 -18.07
C TYR A 125 2.58 5.51 -19.27
N GLU A 126 3.06 6.30 -20.24
CA GLU A 126 3.74 5.80 -21.43
C GLU A 126 5.03 5.03 -21.08
N ASP A 127 5.84 5.57 -20.17
CA ASP A 127 7.06 4.91 -19.67
C ASP A 127 6.74 3.56 -19.02
N SER A 128 5.64 3.48 -18.27
CA SER A 128 5.21 2.23 -17.62
C SER A 128 4.85 1.16 -18.64
N ILE A 129 4.11 1.54 -19.68
CA ILE A 129 3.75 0.62 -20.77
C ILE A 129 5.02 0.10 -21.46
N GLY A 130 5.97 0.98 -21.79
CA GLY A 130 7.24 0.60 -22.42
C GLY A 130 8.12 -0.32 -21.56
N LEU A 131 7.99 -0.24 -20.24
CA LEU A 131 8.73 -1.08 -19.27
C LEU A 131 7.99 -2.36 -18.86
N GLY A 132 6.75 -2.57 -19.33
CA GLY A 132 5.92 -3.70 -18.91
C GLY A 132 5.46 -3.63 -17.46
N ILE A 133 5.35 -2.42 -16.90
CA ILE A 133 4.87 -2.16 -15.54
C ILE A 133 3.34 -2.17 -15.54
N ASP A 134 2.73 -2.82 -14.55
CA ASP A 134 1.27 -2.85 -14.42
C ASP A 134 0.73 -1.46 -14.04
N VAL A 135 -0.15 -0.90 -14.87
CA VAL A 135 -0.79 0.39 -14.61
C VAL A 135 -2.19 0.18 -14.05
N VAL A 136 -2.39 0.49 -12.78
CA VAL A 136 -3.63 0.27 -12.04
C VAL A 136 -4.20 1.57 -11.47
N GLY A 137 -5.51 1.61 -11.26
CA GLY A 137 -6.19 2.73 -10.62
C GLY A 137 -6.03 2.75 -9.10
N VAL A 138 -6.38 3.88 -8.46
CA VAL A 138 -6.34 4.03 -7.00
C VAL A 138 -7.21 3.02 -6.25
N ASP A 139 -8.29 2.57 -6.88
CA ASP A 139 -9.22 1.58 -6.32
C ASP A 139 -8.56 0.23 -6.03
N TRP A 140 -7.47 -0.11 -6.72
CA TRP A 140 -6.67 -1.29 -6.42
C TRP A 140 -6.15 -1.28 -4.97
N LEU A 141 -5.64 -0.13 -4.51
CA LEU A 141 -5.13 -0.01 -3.13
C LEU A 141 -6.26 -0.08 -2.10
N TYR A 142 -7.42 0.53 -2.38
CA TYR A 142 -8.57 0.44 -1.48
C TYR A 142 -9.11 -0.98 -1.41
N HIS A 143 -9.23 -1.65 -2.54
CA HIS A 143 -9.64 -3.05 -2.59
C HIS A 143 -8.68 -3.95 -1.80
N CYS A 144 -7.37 -3.80 -2.01
CA CYS A 144 -6.39 -4.57 -1.25
C CYS A 144 -6.48 -4.28 0.26
N TRP A 145 -6.75 -3.03 0.67
CA TRP A 145 -6.91 -2.67 2.08
C TRP A 145 -8.19 -3.23 2.70
N GLN A 146 -9.26 -3.38 1.93
CA GLN A 146 -10.48 -4.04 2.40
C GLN A 146 -10.23 -5.52 2.72
N GLN A 147 -9.31 -6.16 1.99
CA GLN A 147 -8.90 -7.56 2.20
C GLN A 147 -7.78 -7.72 3.25
N ARG A 148 -7.39 -6.66 3.98
CA ARG A 148 -6.24 -6.67 4.90
C ARG A 148 -6.27 -7.76 5.99
N HIS A 149 -7.46 -8.28 6.32
CA HIS A 149 -7.66 -9.32 7.32
C HIS A 149 -7.48 -10.74 6.76
N ASP A 150 -7.45 -10.89 5.44
CA ASP A 150 -7.25 -12.17 4.78
C ASP A 150 -5.75 -12.41 4.53
N ALA A 151 -5.17 -13.37 5.25
CA ALA A 151 -3.77 -13.76 5.10
C ALA A 151 -3.47 -14.48 3.77
N LEU A 152 -4.49 -15.01 3.09
CA LEU A 152 -4.32 -15.67 1.80
C LEU A 152 -4.42 -14.69 0.62
N PHE A 153 -4.92 -13.47 0.87
CA PHE A 153 -5.11 -12.48 -0.17
C PHE A 153 -3.77 -11.93 -0.69
N CYS A 154 -3.59 -12.04 -2.01
CA CYS A 154 -2.42 -11.53 -2.72
C CYS A 154 -2.86 -10.48 -3.76
N GLY A 155 -2.72 -9.20 -3.41
CA GLY A 155 -3.15 -8.09 -4.28
C GLY A 155 -2.28 -7.88 -5.52
N THR A 156 -1.10 -8.52 -5.57
CA THR A 156 -0.19 -8.48 -6.73
C THR A 156 -0.38 -9.66 -7.69
N ASN A 157 -1.39 -10.52 -7.46
CA ASN A 157 -1.70 -11.58 -8.42
C ASN A 157 -2.25 -10.96 -9.73
N SER A 158 -2.06 -11.65 -10.84
CA SER A 158 -2.46 -11.14 -12.16
C SER A 158 -3.96 -10.93 -12.29
N GLU A 159 -4.77 -11.78 -11.65
CA GLU A 159 -6.23 -11.70 -11.68
C GLU A 159 -6.72 -10.40 -11.04
N ILE A 160 -6.34 -10.12 -9.79
CA ILE A 160 -6.71 -8.88 -9.09
C ILE A 160 -6.13 -7.68 -9.81
N THR A 161 -4.83 -7.67 -10.12
CA THR A 161 -4.19 -6.53 -10.82
C THR A 161 -4.91 -6.22 -12.15
N SER A 162 -5.34 -7.22 -12.91
CA SER A 162 -6.05 -7.01 -14.18
C SER A 162 -7.41 -6.32 -14.02
N MET A 163 -8.14 -6.60 -12.94
CA MET A 163 -9.46 -6.01 -12.66
C MET A 163 -9.38 -4.49 -12.45
N PHE A 164 -8.24 -4.00 -11.99
CA PHE A 164 -8.04 -2.58 -11.66
C PHE A 164 -7.14 -1.85 -12.65
N ARG A 165 -6.82 -2.45 -13.80
CA ARG A 165 -6.03 -1.77 -14.84
C ARG A 165 -6.73 -0.51 -15.32
N VAL A 166 -5.96 0.57 -15.47
CA VAL A 166 -6.50 1.83 -15.99
C VAL A 166 -6.87 1.64 -17.45
N LYS A 167 -8.12 1.95 -17.79
CA LYS A 167 -8.60 1.87 -19.17
C LYS A 167 -7.87 2.91 -20.05
N PRO A 168 -7.56 2.61 -21.33
CA PRO A 168 -6.74 3.47 -22.20
C PRO A 168 -7.22 4.91 -22.38
N PHE A 169 -8.49 5.21 -22.08
CA PHE A 169 -9.08 6.54 -22.26
C PHE A 169 -9.57 7.19 -20.95
N THR A 170 -9.13 6.69 -19.79
CA THR A 170 -9.54 7.23 -18.50
C THR A 170 -9.08 8.68 -18.35
N GLY A 171 -10.01 9.62 -18.17
CA GLY A 171 -9.70 11.04 -17.98
C GLY A 171 -9.47 11.82 -19.28
N LEU A 172 -9.71 11.22 -20.45
CA LEU A 172 -9.65 11.90 -21.73
C LEU A 172 -11.05 12.37 -22.18
N SER A 173 -11.12 13.62 -22.67
CA SER A 173 -12.27 14.14 -23.42
C SER A 173 -12.02 13.92 -24.91
N ILE A 174 -12.72 12.95 -25.51
CA ILE A 174 -12.55 12.59 -26.92
C ILE A 174 -13.57 13.34 -27.77
N ALA A 175 -13.10 14.02 -28.81
CA ALA A 175 -13.94 14.62 -29.84
C ALA A 175 -13.59 14.05 -31.23
N PHE A 176 -14.62 13.72 -32.01
CA PHE A 176 -14.48 13.21 -33.38
C PHE A 176 -14.92 14.30 -34.36
N TYR A 177 -14.12 14.58 -35.38
CA TYR A 177 -14.49 15.49 -36.47
C TYR A 177 -14.34 14.78 -37.82
N ALA A 178 -15.40 14.81 -38.64
CA ALA A 178 -15.44 14.26 -40.01
C ALA A 178 -15.14 12.75 -40.16
N PHE A 179 -15.58 11.90 -39.22
CA PHE A 179 -15.57 10.45 -39.42
C PHE A 179 -16.76 9.99 -40.26
N LYS A 180 -16.51 9.25 -41.35
CA LYS A 180 -17.56 8.49 -42.05
C LYS A 180 -17.73 7.15 -41.34
N GLY A 181 -18.93 6.92 -40.80
CA GLY A 181 -19.31 5.59 -40.32
C GLY A 181 -19.40 4.63 -41.51
N SER A 182 -18.70 3.50 -41.43
CA SER A 182 -18.81 2.38 -42.38
C SER A 182 -20.08 1.59 -42.13
#